data_AF-A0AAN7M174-F1
#
_entry.id   AF-A0AAN7M174-F1
#
_cell.length_a   1.000
_cell.length_b   1.000
_cell.length_c   1.000
_cell.angle_alpha   90.00
_cell.angle_beta   90.00
_cell.angle_gamma   90.00
#
_symmetry.space_group_name_H-M   'P 1'
#
loop_
_entity.id
_entity.type
_entity.pdbx_description
1 polymer ?
#
loop_
_entity_poly.entity_id
_entity_poly.type
_entity_poly.pdbx_seq_one_letter_code
_entity_poly.pdbx_strand_id
1 'polypeptide(L)' 'MALSLEEIIQPGYEKAIPGQGMPCSKEPGQTGDLRITFFVEFAVQLDQEQRLEVCNILNECQVKKEQENQADGD' A
#
# COMPACT_ATOMS: atom_id res chain seq x y z
N MET A 1 -13.81 -6.77 -14.32
CA MET A 1 -12.51 -6.15 -13.99
C MET A 1 -12.19 -6.52 -12.56
N ALA A 2 -11.00 -7.06 -12.29
CA ALA A 2 -10.55 -7.34 -10.93
C ALA A 2 -9.38 -6.40 -10.62
N LEU A 3 -9.41 -5.76 -9.44
CA LEU A 3 -8.34 -4.88 -8.99
C LEU A 3 -7.41 -5.68 -8.09
N SER A 4 -6.16 -5.84 -8.52
CA SER A 4 -5.08 -6.41 -7.73
C SER A 4 -4.31 -5.30 -7.02
N LEU A 5 -4.04 -5.48 -5.72
CA LEU A 5 -3.27 -4.56 -4.89
C LEU A 5 -2.01 -5.29 -4.45
N GLU A 6 -0.91 -4.99 -5.13
CA GLU A 6 0.42 -5.59 -4.91
C GLU A 6 1.27 -4.77 -3.93
N GLU A 7 0.77 -3.60 -3.53
CA GLU A 7 1.45 -2.61 -2.70
C GLU A 7 0.85 -2.52 -1.29
N ILE A 8 1.67 -2.07 -0.33
CA ILE A 8 1.22 -1.84 1.05
C ILE A 8 0.33 -0.58 1.06
N ILE A 9 -0.94 -0.77 1.44
CA ILE A 9 -1.92 0.30 1.53
C ILE A 9 -1.80 0.96 2.91
N GLN A 10 -1.58 2.27 2.92
CA GLN A 10 -1.58 3.08 4.13
C GLN A 10 -2.90 3.86 4.26
N PRO A 11 -3.31 4.30 5.46
CA PRO A 11 -4.48 5.15 5.61
C PRO A 11 -4.39 6.40 4.72
N GLY A 12 -5.43 6.63 3.91
CA GLY A 12 -5.45 7.76 2.96
C GLY A 12 -4.68 7.50 1.66
N TYR A 13 -4.15 6.30 1.45
CA TYR A 13 -3.58 5.90 0.16
C TYR A 13 -4.62 6.03 -0.95
N GLU A 14 -4.17 6.43 -2.14
CA GLU A 14 -5.03 6.62 -3.30
C GLU A 14 -4.44 5.91 -4.52
N LYS A 15 -5.28 5.15 -5.22
CA LYS A 15 -4.93 4.50 -6.49
C LYS A 15 -5.69 5.14 -7.64
N ALA A 16 -4.96 5.69 -8.60
CA ALA A 16 -5.51 6.14 -9.87
C ALA A 16 -5.49 5.01 -10.89
N ILE A 17 -6.63 4.76 -11.53
CA ILE A 17 -6.77 3.80 -12.63
C ILE A 17 -7.07 4.63 -13.89
N PRO A 18 -6.07 4.75 -14.79
CA PRO A 18 -6.17 5.67 -15.90
C PRO A 18 -7.28 5.27 -16.89
N GLY A 19 -8.02 6.26 -17.38
CA GLY A 19 -9.04 6.06 -18.43
C GLY A 19 -10.28 5.26 -18.00
N GLN A 20 -10.49 5.06 -16.70
CA GLN A 20 -11.70 4.40 -16.16
C GLN A 20 -12.71 5.40 -15.57
N GLY A 21 -12.46 6.69 -15.73
CA GLY A 21 -13.37 7.77 -15.35
C GLY A 21 -14.38 8.08 -16.44
N MET A 22 -15.07 9.22 -16.26
CA MET A 22 -16.08 9.65 -17.22
C MET A 22 -15.46 10.28 -18.47
N PRO A 23 -16.14 10.23 -19.63
CA PRO A 23 -15.71 10.95 -20.82
C PRO A 23 -15.56 12.45 -20.58
N CYS A 24 -14.46 13.02 -21.07
CA CYS A 24 -14.20 14.45 -21.01
C CYS A 24 -14.99 15.19 -22.10
N SER A 25 -15.97 15.99 -21.72
CA SER A 25 -16.79 16.76 -22.68
C SER A 25 -15.98 17.76 -23.52
N LYS A 26 -14.81 18.20 -23.05
CA LYS A 26 -13.92 19.13 -23.75
C LYS A 26 -12.97 18.45 -24.74
N GLU A 27 -12.71 17.15 -24.56
CA GLU A 27 -11.75 16.38 -25.34
C GLU A 27 -12.40 15.05 -25.75
N PRO A 28 -13.15 15.03 -26.86
CA PRO A 28 -13.85 13.83 -27.33
C PRO A 28 -12.88 12.67 -27.54
N GLY A 29 -13.17 11.52 -26.93
CA GLY A 29 -12.31 10.33 -26.98
C GLY A 29 -11.35 10.17 -25.80
N GLN A 30 -11.22 11.19 -24.94
CA GLN A 30 -10.54 11.04 -23.65
C GLN A 30 -11.56 10.77 -22.54
N THR A 31 -11.18 9.88 -21.63
CA THR A 31 -11.88 9.59 -20.38
C THR A 31 -10.97 9.96 -19.23
N GLY A 32 -11.54 10.52 -18.16
CA GLY A 32 -10.77 10.78 -16.94
C GLY A 32 -10.31 9.50 -16.24
N ASP A 33 -9.73 9.67 -15.06
CA ASP A 33 -9.20 8.56 -14.27
C ASP A 33 -10.14 8.22 -13.10
N LEU A 34 -10.23 6.93 -12.77
CA LEU A 34 -10.91 6.49 -11.55
C LEU A 34 -9.91 6.55 -10.40
N ARG A 35 -10.16 7.42 -9.41
CA ARG A 35 -9.34 7.53 -8.20
C ARG A 35 -10.05 6.84 -7.03
N ILE A 36 -9.39 5.87 -6.41
CA ILE A 36 -9.90 5.11 -5.28
C ILE A 36 -9.09 5.49 -4.04
N THR A 37 -9.75 6.06 -3.04
CA THR A 37 -9.14 6.37 -1.74
C THR A 37 -9.43 5.25 -0.74
N PHE A 38 -8.40 4.78 -0.05
CA PHE A 38 -8.51 3.69 0.89
C PHE A 38 -8.60 4.21 2.33
N PHE A 39 -9.72 3.89 2.97
CA PHE A 39 -9.93 4.12 4.40
C PHE A 39 -9.60 2.83 5.14
N VAL A 40 -8.51 2.85 5.90
CA VAL A 40 -8.05 1.69 6.66
C VAL A 40 -8.69 1.74 8.04
N GLU A 41 -9.60 0.81 8.31
CA GLU A 41 -10.17 0.62 9.64
C GLU A 41 -9.32 -0.39 10.42
N PHE A 42 -8.68 0.08 11.49
CA PHE A 42 -7.96 -0.78 12.41
C PHE A 42 -8.93 -1.46 13.38
N ALA A 43 -8.63 -2.70 13.76
CA ALA A 43 -9.39 -3.40 14.78
C ALA A 43 -9.35 -2.62 16.11
N VAL A 44 -10.53 -2.44 16.73
CA VAL A 44 -10.65 -1.67 17.99
C VAL A 44 -10.05 -2.44 19.17
N GLN A 45 -10.12 -3.77 19.12
CA GLN A 45 -9.60 -4.67 20.14
C GLN A 45 -8.95 -5.87 19.47
N LEU A 46 -7.90 -6.37 20.11
CA LEU A 46 -7.21 -7.60 19.73
C LEU A 46 -7.07 -8.46 20.98
N ASP A 47 -7.31 -9.76 20.83
CA ASP A 47 -7.03 -10.72 21.90
C ASP A 47 -5.51 -10.89 22.11
N GLN A 48 -5.13 -11.66 23.13
CA GLN A 48 -3.72 -11.80 23.48
C GLN A 48 -2.90 -12.50 22.37
N GLU A 49 -3.50 -13.47 21.68
CA GLU A 49 -2.83 -14.23 20.62
C GLU A 49 -2.61 -13.36 19.39
N GLN A 50 -3.65 -12.64 18.95
CA GLN A 50 -3.58 -11.68 17.85
C GLN A 50 -2.53 -10.59 18.11
N ARG A 51 -2.46 -10.07 19.35
CA ARG A 51 -1.45 -9.07 19.71
C ARG A 51 -0.03 -9.62 19.61
N LEU A 52 0.20 -10.86 20.05
CA LEU A 52 1.50 -11.51 19.96
C LEU A 52 1.89 -11.71 18.50
N GLU A 53 0.96 -12.17 17.66
CA GLU A 53 1.18 -12.37 16.23
C GLU A 53 1.52 -11.05 15.52
N VAL A 54 0.74 -9.99 15.74
CA VAL A 54 1.02 -8.66 15.19
C VAL A 54 2.39 -8.16 15.63
N CYS A 55 2.77 -8.34 16.90
CA CYS A 55 4.09 -7.96 17.41
C CYS A 55 5.21 -8.72 16.69
N ASN A 56 5.05 -10.03 16.46
CA ASN A 56 6.02 -10.85 15.76
C ASN A 56 6.20 -10.38 14.31
N ILE A 57 5.09 -10.21 13.58
CA ILE A 57 5.10 -9.74 12.18
C ILE A 57 5.82 -8.39 12.07
N LEU A 58 5.55 -7.46 12.99
CA LEU A 58 6.14 -6.12 12.95
C LEU A 58 7.59 -6.08 13.44
N ASN A 59 7.99 -6.95 14.38
CA ASN A 59 9.37 -7.04 14.86
C ASN A 59 10.31 -7.64 13.81
N GLU A 60 9.87 -8.62 13.03
CA GLU A 60 10.67 -9.20 11.94
C GLU A 60 11.05 -8.17 10.86
N CYS A 61 10.30 -7.07 10.74
CA CYS A 61 10.63 -5.96 9.85
C CYS A 61 11.85 -5.11 10.29
N GLN A 62 12.33 -5.23 11.53
CA GLN A 62 13.43 -4.40 12.07
C GLN A 62 14.83 -4.96 11.78
N VAL A 63 14.96 -6.21 11.29
CA VAL A 63 16.25 -6.92 11.25
C VAL A 63 17.06 -6.66 9.96
N LYS A 64 16.51 -5.94 8.96
CA LYS A 64 17.16 -5.78 7.64
C LYS A 64 17.99 -4.50 7.45
N LYS A 65 18.42 -3.80 8.50
CA LYS A 65 19.21 -2.55 8.37
C LYS A 65 20.68 -2.62 8.77
N GLU A 66 21.26 -3.82 8.85
CA GLU A 66 22.67 -3.95 9.24
C GLU A 66 23.40 -5.02 8.44
N GLN A 67 23.65 -4.73 7.16
CA GLN A 67 24.74 -5.35 6.37
C GLN A 67 24.89 -4.65 5.02
N GLU A 68 25.48 -3.47 5.02
CA GLU A 68 26.21 -2.96 3.84
C GLU A 68 27.30 -2.00 4.32
N ASN A 69 28.37 -2.57 4.87
CA ASN A 69 29.66 -1.90 5.06
C ASN A 69 30.72 -2.99 5.26
N GLN A 70 31.15 -3.67 4.19
CA GLN A 70 32.48 -4.27 4.11
C GLN A 70 32.81 -4.69 2.66
N ALA A 71 33.69 -3.90 2.02
CA ALA A 71 34.52 -4.12 0.82
C ALA A 71 34.53 -2.76 0.09
N ASP A 72 35.64 -2.03 -0.04
CA ASP A 72 36.92 -2.47 -0.57
C ASP A 72 38.09 -1.92 0.26
N GLY A 73 39.01 -2.81 0.59
CA GLY A 73 40.40 -2.47 0.87
C GLY A 73 41.25 -3.21 -0.14
N ASP A 74 41.80 -2.48 -1.09
CA ASP A 74 43.15 -2.66 -1.66
C ASP A 74 43.68 -1.28 -2.07
#